data_AF-A0A378CBZ8-F1
#
_entry.id   AF-A0A378CBZ8-F1
#
_cell.length_a   1.000
_cell.length_b   1.000
_cell.length_c   1.000
_cell.angle_alpha   90.00
_cell.angle_beta   90.00
_cell.angle_gamma   90.00
#
_symmetry.space_group_name_H-M   'P 1'
#
loop_
_entity.id
_entity.type
_entity.pdbx_description
1 polymer ?
#
loop_
_entity_poly.entity_id
_entity_poly.type
_entity_poly.pdbx_seq_one_letter_code
_entity_poly.pdbx_strand_id
1 'polypeptide(L)' 'MAAALLGVMHLMPEWSLGTMPFRLMRLLAVVIAGVVAYFATLLVLGFRVKEFVRRTA' A
#
# COMPACT_ATOMS: atom_id res chain seq x y z
N MET A 1 7.01 -6.68 1.58
CA MET A 1 7.21 -5.23 1.31
C MET A 1 8.07 -4.97 0.08
N ALA A 2 9.28 -5.53 -0.03
CA ALA A 2 10.14 -5.33 -1.21
C ALA A 2 9.46 -5.68 -2.55
N ALA A 3 8.67 -6.76 -2.62
CA ALA A 3 7.93 -7.14 -3.81
C ALA A 3 6.88 -6.09 -4.25
N ALA A 4 6.20 -5.45 -3.30
CA ALA A 4 5.24 -4.40 -3.60
C ALA A 4 5.93 -3.14 -4.14
N LEU A 5 7.10 -2.81 -3.59
CA LEU A 5 7.93 -1.70 -4.07
C LEU A 5 8.40 -1.94 -5.51
N LEU A 6 8.92 -3.15 -5.80
CA LEU A 6 9.33 -3.53 -7.16
C LEU A 6 8.15 -3.52 -8.14
N GLY A 7 6.98 -4.01 -7.72
CA GLY A 7 5.76 -3.95 -8.51
C GLY A 7 5.36 -2.52 -8.86
N VAL A 8 5.39 -1.60 -7.87
CA VAL A 8 5.13 -0.18 -8.10
C VAL A 8 6.16 0.43 -9.04
N MET A 9 7.45 0.14 -8.86
CA MET A 9 8.53 0.71 -9.70
C MET A 9 8.42 0.29 -11.17
N HIS A 10 7.97 -0.93 -11.46
CA HIS A 10 7.80 -1.40 -12.85
C HIS A 10 6.53 -0.87 -13.53
N LEU A 11 5.47 -0.64 -12.77
CA LEU A 11 4.19 -0.15 -13.31
C LEU A 11 4.18 1.38 -13.45
N MET A 12 5.01 2.08 -12.69
CA MET A 12 4.85 3.50 -12.49
C MET A 12 5.78 4.33 -13.40
N PRO A 13 5.22 5.25 -14.22
CA PRO A 13 6.04 6.15 -15.03
C PRO A 13 6.71 7.22 -14.16
N GLU A 14 7.59 8.04 -14.74
CA GLU A 14 8.33 9.08 -14.03
C GLU A 14 7.44 10.03 -13.20
N TRP A 15 7.91 10.43 -12.01
CA TRP A 15 7.12 11.25 -11.06
C TRP A 15 6.88 12.69 -11.56
N SER A 16 7.78 13.21 -12.39
CA SER A 16 7.69 14.52 -13.03
C SER A 16 6.53 14.63 -14.03
N LEU A 17 6.03 13.51 -14.59
CA LEU A 17 4.98 13.56 -15.61
C LEU A 17 3.62 13.98 -15.07
N GLY A 18 2.93 14.78 -15.88
CA GLY A 18 1.53 15.15 -15.68
C GLY A 18 1.32 16.37 -14.77
N THR A 19 0.05 16.75 -14.67
CA THR A 19 -0.43 17.86 -13.83
C THR A 19 -0.48 17.46 -12.34
N MET A 20 -0.53 18.44 -11.45
CA MET A 20 -0.55 18.20 -9.99
C MET A 20 -1.64 17.18 -9.52
N PRO A 21 -2.89 17.21 -10.01
CA PRO A 21 -3.91 16.24 -9.60
C PRO A 21 -3.57 14.80 -10.00
N PHE A 22 -3.04 14.61 -11.22
CA PHE A 22 -2.59 13.28 -11.67
C PHE A 22 -1.49 12.76 -10.76
N ARG A 23 -0.63 13.68 -10.28
CA ARG A 23 0.40 13.28 -9.36
C ARG A 23 -0.14 12.87 -8.00
N LEU A 24 -1.10 13.59 -7.44
CA LEU A 24 -1.72 13.19 -6.18
C LEU A 24 -2.47 11.85 -6.31
N MET A 25 -3.14 11.58 -7.42
CA MET A 25 -3.82 10.31 -7.68
C MET A 25 -2.86 9.12 -7.68
N ARG A 26 -1.70 9.27 -8.32
CA ARG A 26 -0.69 8.22 -8.36
C ARG A 26 -0.05 8.02 -6.99
N LEU A 27 0.10 9.08 -6.18
CA LEU A 27 0.59 8.98 -4.81
C LEU A 27 -0.40 8.20 -3.94
N LEU A 28 -1.69 8.50 -4.06
CA LEU A 28 -2.77 7.77 -3.39
C LEU A 28 -2.72 6.28 -3.75
N ALA A 29 -2.51 5.93 -5.01
CA ALA A 29 -2.37 4.54 -5.45
C ALA A 29 -1.19 3.83 -4.77
N VAL A 30 -0.02 4.48 -4.66
CA VAL A 30 1.14 3.91 -3.93
C VAL A 30 0.82 3.70 -2.45
N VAL A 31 0.17 4.67 -1.82
CA VAL A 31 -0.23 4.56 -0.40
C VAL A 31 -1.16 3.37 -0.19
N ILE A 32 -2.18 3.21 -1.03
CA ILE A 32 -3.12 2.08 -0.97
C ILE A 32 -2.37 0.75 -1.17
N ALA A 33 -1.48 0.67 -2.17
CA ALA A 33 -0.67 -0.53 -2.39
C ALA A 33 0.18 -0.89 -1.17
N GLY A 34 0.77 0.12 -0.51
CA GLY A 34 1.52 -0.05 0.74
C GLY A 34 0.65 -0.60 1.88
N VAL A 35 -0.54 -0.03 2.08
CA VAL A 35 -1.51 -0.49 3.09
C VAL A 35 -1.92 -1.94 2.84
N VAL A 36 -2.29 -2.28 1.61
CA VAL A 36 -2.69 -3.65 1.24
C VAL A 36 -1.56 -4.63 1.49
N ALA A 37 -0.35 -4.30 1.04
CA ALA A 37 0.79 -5.20 1.19
C ALA A 37 1.23 -5.35 2.66
N TYR A 38 1.07 -4.32 3.50
CA TYR A 38 1.28 -4.43 4.95
C TYR A 38 0.30 -5.42 5.59
N PHE A 39 -1.01 -5.24 5.37
CA PHE A 39 -2.01 -6.17 5.91
C PHE A 39 -1.89 -7.58 5.33
N ALA A 40 -1.53 -7.72 4.05
CA ALA A 40 -1.22 -9.01 3.47
C ALA A 40 -0.04 -9.70 4.17
N THR A 41 1.03 -8.96 4.51
CA THR A 41 2.14 -9.55 5.28
C THR A 41 1.73 -9.94 6.70
N LEU A 42 0.88 -9.15 7.37
CA LEU A 42 0.34 -9.53 8.68
C LEU A 42 -0.49 -10.82 8.59
N LEU A 43 -1.35 -10.94 7.58
CA LEU A 43 -2.14 -12.13 7.33
C LEU A 43 -1.26 -13.37 7.06
N VAL A 44 -0.21 -13.23 6.27
CA VAL A 44 0.76 -14.32 6.00
C VAL A 44 1.47 -14.76 7.28
N LEU A 45 1.78 -13.83 8.18
CA LEU A 45 2.37 -14.13 9.48
C LEU A 45 1.36 -14.67 10.51
N GLY A 46 0.08 -14.83 10.13
CA GLY A 46 -0.96 -15.39 10.97
C GLY A 46 -1.72 -14.37 11.83
N PHE A 47 -1.37 -13.08 11.77
CA PHE A 47 -2.10 -12.02 12.46
C PHE A 47 -3.42 -11.73 11.74
N ARG A 48 -4.54 -11.91 12.43
CA ARG A 48 -5.86 -11.64 11.87
C ARG A 48 -6.26 -10.20 12.15
N VAL A 49 -6.81 -9.51 11.14
CA VAL A 49 -7.32 -8.13 11.29
C VAL A 49 -8.33 -8.00 12.45
N LYS A 50 -9.08 -9.08 12.73
CA LYS A 50 -10.02 -9.17 13.86
C LYS A 50 -9.35 -9.08 15.24
N GLU A 51 -8.06 -9.36 15.37
CA GLU A 51 -7.31 -9.24 16.63
C GLU A 51 -7.08 -7.78 17.03
N PHE A 52 -7.03 -6.86 16.05
CA PHE A 52 -7.01 -5.42 16.32
C PHE A 52 -8.35 -4.86 16.79
N VAL A 53 -9.44 -5.64 16.66
CA VAL A 53 -10.79 -5.27 17.13
C VAL A 53 -10.95 -5.57 18.64
N ARG A 54 -9.85 -5.63 19.40
CA ARG A 54 -9.91 -5.87 20.84
C ARG A 54 -10.78 -4.79 21.49
N ARG A 55 -12.01 -5.16 21.86
CA ARG A 55 -12.81 -4.42 22.83
C ARG A 55 -12.01 -4.44 24.12
N THR A 56 -11.44 -3.30 24.50
CA THR A 56 -11.08 -3.04 25.89
C THR A 56 -12.36 -3.22 26.70
N ALA A 57 -12.42 -4.32 27.46
CA ALA A 57 -13.43 -4.53 28.48
C ALA A 57 -13.14 -3.63 29.67
#